data_AF-A0ABF7Q4D0-F1
#
_entry.id   AF-A0ABF7Q4D0-F1
#
_cell.length_a   1.000
_cell.length_b   1.000
_cell.length_c   1.000
_cell.angle_alpha   90.00
_cell.angle_beta   90.00
_cell.angle_gamma   90.00
#
_symmetry.space_group_name_H-M   'P 1'
#
loop_
_entity.id
_entity.type
_entity.pdbx_description
1 polymer ?
#
loop_
_entity_poly.entity_id
_entity_poly.type
_entity_poly.pdbx_seq_one_letter_code
_entity_poly.pdbx_strand_id
1 'polypeptide(L)'
;MISVINFVEVENRVVRATYRNLMIKAKVVLVDKTSGAPLPDPVTTIASPVPAGSLRIRLTDEIRPGTYFLMALNGHGTYLAKSADFEVP
;
A
#
# COMPACT_ATOMS: atom_id res chain seq x y z
N MET A 1 -17.55 8.42 5.63
CA MET A 1 -16.13 8.70 5.96
C MET A 1 -15.28 8.09 4.85
N ILE A 2 -14.36 8.83 4.24
CA ILE A 2 -13.58 8.37 3.08
C ILE A 2 -12.21 7.87 3.55
N SER A 3 -11.83 6.65 3.15
CA SER A 3 -10.51 6.08 3.42
C SER A 3 -9.44 6.70 2.51
N VAL A 4 -8.24 6.89 3.04
CA VAL A 4 -7.13 7.52 2.32
C VAL A 4 -5.84 6.75 2.59
N ILE A 5 -5.04 6.57 1.54
CA ILE A 5 -3.66 6.09 1.60
C ILE A 5 -2.81 7.01 0.71
N ASN A 6 -1.75 7.61 1.26
CA ASN A 6 -0.86 8.51 0.54
C ASN A 6 0.53 7.88 0.49
N PHE A 7 1.08 7.78 -0.72
CA PHE A 7 2.50 7.52 -0.91
C PHE A 7 3.30 8.74 -0.42
N VAL A 8 4.44 8.49 0.21
CA VAL A 8 5.36 9.55 0.66
C VAL A 8 6.65 9.46 -0.15
N GLU A 9 7.34 8.32 -0.10
CA GLU A 9 8.60 8.10 -0.79
C GLU A 9 8.90 6.60 -0.91
N VAL A 10 9.84 6.25 -1.79
CA VAL A 10 10.49 4.95 -1.81
C VAL A 10 12.00 5.14 -1.75
N GLU A 11 12.62 4.54 -0.75
CA GLU A 11 14.07 4.64 -0.53
C GLU A 11 14.57 3.29 0.00
N ASN A 12 15.72 2.81 -0.51
CA ASN A 12 16.35 1.57 -0.04
C ASN A 12 15.40 0.35 0.01
N ARG A 13 14.59 0.18 -1.06
CA ARG A 13 13.52 -0.84 -1.16
C ARG A 13 12.48 -0.76 -0.03
N VAL A 14 12.25 0.42 0.54
CA VAL A 14 11.18 0.65 1.52
C VAL A 14 10.26 1.75 1.03
N VAL A 15 9.00 1.39 0.81
CA VAL A 15 7.93 2.36 0.52
C VAL A 15 7.42 2.92 1.85
N ARG A 16 7.38 4.24 1.97
CA ARG A 16 6.74 4.95 3.07
C ARG A 16 5.39 5.49 2.63
N ALA A 17 4.40 5.34 3.49
CA ALA A 17 3.05 5.83 3.24
C ALA A 17 2.39 6.33 4.53
N THR A 18 1.34 7.14 4.38
CA THR A 18 0.43 7.52 5.47
C THR A 18 -0.99 7.14 5.13
N TYR A 19 -1.82 6.86 6.13
CA TYR A 19 -3.21 6.51 5.93
C TYR A 19 -4.14 7.23 6.90
N ARG A 20 -5.41 7.35 6.50
CA ARG A 20 -6.53 7.80 7.33
C ARG A 20 -7.76 6.96 7.04
N ASN A 21 -8.55 6.72 8.09
CA ASN A 21 -9.76 5.92 8.09
C ASN A 21 -9.54 4.50 7.53
N LEU A 22 -8.42 3.86 7.88
CA LEU A 22 -8.21 2.42 7.68
C LEU A 22 -8.37 1.71 9.02
N MET A 23 -9.25 0.71 9.07
CA MET A 23 -9.54 -0.07 10.28
C MET A 23 -8.58 -1.25 10.43
N ILE A 24 -8.52 -1.81 11.64
CA ILE A 24 -7.80 -3.06 11.92
C ILE A 24 -8.23 -4.15 10.92
N LYS A 25 -7.27 -4.96 10.46
CA LYS A 25 -7.41 -5.97 9.38
C LYS A 25 -7.54 -5.43 7.97
N ALA A 26 -7.61 -4.11 7.75
CA ALA A 26 -7.41 -3.58 6.41
C ALA A 26 -6.03 -4.00 5.89
N LYS A 27 -5.95 -4.32 4.61
CA LYS A 27 -4.71 -4.73 3.94
C LYS A 27 -4.27 -3.62 3.00
N VAL A 28 -2.97 -3.39 2.92
CA VAL A 28 -2.34 -2.53 1.92
C VAL A 28 -1.45 -3.41 1.06
N VAL A 29 -1.73 -3.41 -0.24
CA VAL A 29 -1.02 -4.22 -1.24
C VAL A 29 -0.34 -3.30 -2.24
N LEU A 30 0.76 -3.78 -2.82
CA LEU A 30 1.39 -3.13 -3.96
C LEU A 30 0.70 -3.61 -5.25
N VAL A 31 0.46 -2.69 -6.19
CA VAL A 31 -0.15 -3.01 -7.49
C VAL A 31 0.76 -2.52 -8.59
N ASP A 32 1.14 -3.41 -9.51
CA ASP A 32 1.86 -3.05 -10.73
C ASP A 32 0.90 -2.29 -11.65
N LYS A 33 1.27 -1.08 -12.06
CA LYS A 33 0.39 -0.21 -12.86
C LYS A 33 0.12 -0.77 -14.27
N THR A 34 1.05 -1.52 -14.82
CA THR A 34 0.96 -2.07 -16.19
C THR A 34 -0.02 -3.24 -16.24
N SER A 35 0.11 -4.17 -15.30
CA SER A 35 -0.78 -5.34 -15.20
C SER A 35 -2.11 -5.01 -14.51
N GLY A 36 -2.13 -4.00 -13.64
CA GLY A 36 -3.26 -3.69 -12.77
C GLY A 36 -3.49 -4.74 -11.67
N ALA A 37 -2.63 -5.77 -11.58
CA ALA A 37 -2.79 -6.87 -10.66
C ALA A 37 -2.13 -6.56 -9.30
N PRO A 38 -2.82 -6.78 -8.16
CA PRO A 38 -2.19 -6.69 -6.86
C PRO A 38 -1.16 -7.82 -6.70
N LEU A 39 0.02 -7.47 -6.20
CA LEU A 39 1.06 -8.44 -5.89
C LEU A 39 0.69 -9.21 -4.61
N PRO A 40 0.99 -10.52 -4.55
CA PRO A 40 0.73 -11.33 -3.36
C PRO A 40 1.68 -11.01 -2.20
N ASP A 41 2.81 -10.36 -2.47
CA ASP A 41 3.79 -9.88 -1.50
C ASP A 41 4.49 -8.62 -2.06
N PRO A 42 4.71 -7.56 -1.26
CA PRO A 42 4.36 -7.39 0.14
C PRO A 42 2.88 -7.06 0.39
N VAL A 43 2.33 -7.61 1.46
CA VAL A 43 1.00 -7.27 1.98
C VAL A 43 1.14 -6.79 3.43
N THR A 44 0.74 -5.56 3.68
CA THR A 44 0.76 -4.98 5.04
C THR A 44 -0.63 -4.98 5.64
N THR A 45 -0.80 -5.57 6.83
CA THR A 45 -2.08 -5.55 7.56
C THR A 45 -2.07 -4.43 8.59
N ILE A 46 -3.09 -3.58 8.59
CA ILE A 46 -3.29 -2.56 9.61
C ILE A 46 -3.61 -3.25 10.93
N ALA A 47 -2.71 -3.10 11.91
CA ALA A 47 -2.87 -3.59 13.27
C ALA A 47 -3.21 -2.49 14.29
N SER A 48 -3.05 -1.22 13.91
CA SER A 48 -3.30 -0.07 14.77
C SER A 48 -4.80 0.10 15.06
N PRO A 49 -5.21 0.32 16.32
CA PRO A 49 -6.58 0.73 16.65
C PRO A 49 -6.86 2.19 16.28
N VAL A 50 -5.81 3.00 16.10
CA VAL A 50 -5.95 4.38 15.64
C VAL A 50 -6.16 4.36 14.12
N PRO A 51 -7.24 4.97 13.59
CA PRO A 51 -7.60 4.88 12.18
C PRO A 51 -6.69 5.70 11.25
N ALA A 52 -5.61 6.30 11.77
CA ALA A 52 -4.63 7.04 11.00
C ALA A 52 -3.21 6.70 11.50
N GLY A 53 -2.26 6.71 10.58
CA GLY A 53 -0.87 6.37 10.89
C GLY A 53 0.02 6.36 9.67
N SER A 54 1.22 5.81 9.84
CA SER A 54 2.21 5.60 8.78
C SER A 54 2.51 4.12 8.57
N LEU A 55 2.96 3.78 7.37
CA LEU A 55 3.38 2.44 6.97
C LEU A 55 4.80 2.49 6.41
N ARG A 56 5.54 1.42 6.66
CA ARG A 56 6.82 1.11 6.02
C ARG A 56 6.69 -0.28 5.41
N ILE A 57 6.71 -0.35 4.08
CA ILE A 57 6.52 -1.59 3.33
C ILE A 57 7.85 -1.91 2.68
N ARG A 58 8.48 -3.01 3.11
CA ARG A 58 9.73 -3.48 2.50
C ARG A 58 9.39 -4.21 1.21
N LEU A 59 9.96 -3.75 0.11
CA LEU A 59 9.88 -4.42 -1.19
C LEU A 59 10.85 -5.60 -1.19
N THR A 60 10.40 -6.72 -1.73
CA THR A 60 11.26 -7.89 -1.94
C THR A 60 12.13 -7.71 -3.16
N ASP A 61 13.13 -8.58 -3.29
CA ASP A 61 14.05 -8.58 -4.43
C ASP A 61 13.37 -9.03 -5.73
N GLU A 62 12.21 -9.67 -5.64
CA GLU A 62 11.40 -10.10 -6.79
C GLU A 62 10.66 -8.95 -7.47
N ILE A 63 10.49 -7.81 -6.77
CA ILE A 63 9.82 -6.63 -7.31
C ILE A 63 10.74 -5.97 -8.33
N ARG A 64 10.29 -5.99 -9.58
CA ARG A 64 11.02 -5.43 -10.72
C ARG A 64 10.89 -3.90 -10.75
N PRO A 65 11.86 -3.20 -11.36
CA PRO A 65 11.71 -1.79 -11.64
C PRO A 65 10.44 -1.49 -12.44
N GLY A 66 9.73 -0.43 -12.11
CA GLY A 66 8.47 -0.08 -12.76
C GLY A 66 7.62 0.91 -11.97
N THR A 67 6.43 1.22 -12.51
CA THR A 67 5.47 2.09 -11.85
C THR A 67 4.45 1.27 -11.05
N TYR A 68 4.27 1.64 -9.79
CA TYR A 68 3.37 0.98 -8.87
C TYR A 68 2.46 1.98 -8.15
N PHE A 69 1.43 1.49 -7.48
CA PHE A 69 0.66 2.25 -6.50
C PHE A 69 0.28 1.34 -5.32
N LEU A 70 -0.05 1.96 -4.18
CA LEU A 70 -0.62 1.25 -3.04
C LEU A 70 -2.13 1.20 -3.17
N MET A 71 -2.70 0.03 -2.90
CA MET A 71 -4.13 -0.16 -2.79
C MET A 71 -4.49 -0.64 -1.39
N ALA A 72 -5.37 0.09 -0.73
CA ALA A 72 -5.95 -0.31 0.55
C ALA A 72 -7.24 -1.09 0.30
N LEU A 73 -7.36 -2.23 0.99
CA LEU A 73 -8.48 -3.16 0.97
C LEU A 73 -9.01 -3.35 2.39
N ASN A 74 -10.29 -3.62 2.57
CA ASN A 74 -10.83 -4.02 3.88
C ASN A 74 -10.46 -5.48 4.21
N GLY A 75 -10.90 -5.97 5.38
CA GLY A 75 -10.64 -7.36 5.81
C GLY A 75 -11.24 -8.45 4.90
N HIS A 76 -12.14 -8.09 3.99
CA HIS A 76 -12.76 -8.97 3.00
C HIS A 76 -12.16 -8.82 1.59
N GLY A 77 -11.14 -7.96 1.41
CA GLY A 77 -10.53 -7.70 0.10
C GLY A 77 -11.27 -6.66 -0.75
N THR A 78 -12.26 -5.95 -0.21
CA THR A 78 -12.96 -4.88 -0.94
C THR A 78 -12.11 -3.61 -0.98
N TYR A 79 -12.07 -2.95 -2.13
CA TYR A 79 -11.38 -1.68 -2.31
C TYR A 79 -11.81 -0.59 -1.31
N LEU A 80 -10.84 0.13 -0.76
CA LEU A 80 -11.05 1.28 0.12
C LEU A 80 -10.41 2.57 -0.42
N ALA A 81 -9.15 2.50 -0.85
CA ALA A 81 -8.40 3.67 -1.31
C ALA A 81 -7.20 3.28 -2.20
N LYS A 82 -6.71 4.24 -2.97
CA LYS A 82 -5.52 4.14 -3.81
C LYS A 82 -4.58 5.34 -3.54
N SER A 83 -3.27 5.11 -3.54
CA SER A 83 -2.27 6.18 -3.48
C SER A 83 -1.99 6.79 -4.85
N ALA A 84 -1.22 7.89 -4.86
CA ALA A 84 -0.52 8.30 -6.06
C ALA A 84 0.39 7.17 -6.58
N ASP A 85 0.63 7.16 -7.89
CA ASP A 85 1.57 6.26 -8.53
C ASP A 85 3.01 6.69 -8.17
N PHE A 86 3.94 5.73 -8.11
CA PHE A 86 5.35 5.96 -7.84
C PHE A 86 6.24 4.98 -8.58
N GLU A 87 7.50 5.36 -8.80
CA GLU A 87 8.49 4.52 -9.46
C GLU A 87 9.30 3.71 -8.44
N VAL A 88 9.45 2.42 -8.69
CA VAL A 88 10.45 1.57 -8.04
C VAL A 88 11.63 1.46 -9.02
N PRO A 89 12.84 1.88 -8.62
CA PRO A 89 14.03 1.78 -9.46
C PRO A 89 14.61 0.36 -9.55
#